data_AF-A0A1H1MRC5-F1
#
_entry.id   AF-A0A1H1MRC5-F1
#
_cell.length_a   1.000
_cell.length_b   1.000
_cell.length_c   1.000
_cell.angle_alpha   90.00
_cell.angle_beta   90.00
_cell.angle_gamma   90.00
#
_symmetry.space_group_name_H-M   'P 1'
#
loop_
_entity.id
_entity.type
_entity.pdbx_description
1 polymer ?
#
loop_
_entity_poly.entity_id
_entity_poly.type
_entity_poly.pdbx_seq_one_letter_code
_entity_poly.pdbx_strand_id
1 'polypeptide(L)'
;MTLKNVTTKTMTAAMIAGAAVLGSNSIASAAESGVASASPEAEKKFSSIADYLKHCEDQSLANSQGGYQGECVSLISRALEEVHGVDHGAWGNDVDYQQGGSGGDKMKANGFTWHTDQKFANGDILIWGDGNDTSAYGHIGIYYESQVWHQNFNGDRTLHTYDGLIDGCLGYWRA
;
A
#
# COMPACT_ATOMS: atom_id res chain seq x y z
N MET A 1 -3.74 -50.23 23.53
CA MET A 1 -2.86 -50.94 22.59
C MET A 1 -3.58 -51.04 21.25
N THR A 2 -2.80 -50.99 20.15
CA THR A 2 -3.21 -51.30 18.75
C THR A 2 -3.89 -50.14 18.00
N LEU A 3 -3.49 -49.69 16.81
CA LEU A 3 -2.24 -49.71 16.02
C LEU A 3 -2.38 -48.61 14.94
N LYS A 4 -1.27 -48.02 14.52
CA LYS A 4 -1.18 -46.94 13.51
C LYS A 4 -1.49 -47.47 12.10
N ASN A 5 -2.21 -46.69 11.28
CA ASN A 5 -2.17 -46.82 9.83
C ASN A 5 -1.65 -45.51 9.20
N VAL A 6 -0.41 -45.57 8.74
CA VAL A 6 0.21 -44.61 7.83
C VAL A 6 0.01 -45.17 6.42
N THR A 7 -0.64 -44.41 5.54
CA THR A 7 -0.76 -44.76 4.13
C THR A 7 0.02 -43.75 3.31
N THR A 8 1.17 -44.20 2.80
CA THR A 8 2.02 -43.50 1.82
C THR A 8 1.81 -44.14 0.45
N LYS A 9 1.39 -43.36 -0.55
CA LYS A 9 1.52 -43.63 -2.01
C LYS A 9 1.26 -42.31 -2.75
N THR A 10 1.89 -41.90 -3.84
CA THR A 10 3.11 -42.23 -4.59
C THR A 10 3.26 -41.02 -5.54
N MET A 11 4.46 -40.45 -5.69
CA MET A 11 4.70 -39.40 -6.69
C MET A 11 4.80 -40.00 -8.09
N THR A 12 4.06 -39.46 -9.06
CA THR A 12 4.22 -39.78 -10.48
C THR A 12 4.89 -38.60 -11.17
N ALA A 13 6.16 -38.80 -11.57
CA ALA A 13 6.86 -37.93 -12.47
C ALA A 13 6.50 -38.29 -13.92
N ALA A 14 6.17 -37.29 -14.74
CA ALA A 14 6.09 -37.42 -16.19
C ALA A 14 7.22 -36.60 -16.81
N MET A 15 8.22 -37.29 -17.35
CA MET A 15 9.19 -36.75 -18.29
C MET A 15 8.64 -36.94 -19.71
N ILE A 16 8.68 -35.88 -20.53
CA ILE A 16 8.68 -36.03 -21.99
C ILE A 16 9.85 -35.21 -22.52
N ALA A 17 10.73 -35.91 -23.24
CA ALA A 17 11.88 -35.39 -23.96
C ALA A 17 11.59 -35.32 -25.46
N GLY A 18 12.28 -34.40 -26.13
CA GLY A 18 12.47 -34.35 -27.58
C GLY A 18 12.31 -32.93 -28.12
N ALA A 19 13.12 -32.39 -29.02
CA ALA A 19 14.44 -32.72 -29.57
C ALA A 19 14.97 -31.42 -30.21
N ALA A 20 16.29 -31.28 -30.30
CA ALA A 20 16.99 -30.07 -30.74
C ALA A 20 16.92 -29.81 -32.26
N VAL A 21 16.99 -28.53 -32.66
CA VAL A 21 17.58 -28.07 -33.93
C VAL A 21 18.57 -26.94 -33.62
N LEU A 22 19.82 -27.17 -34.04
CA LEU A 22 20.94 -26.25 -34.02
C LEU A 22 20.80 -25.21 -35.15
N GLY A 23 21.22 -23.97 -34.86
CA GLY A 23 21.43 -22.93 -35.86
C GLY A 23 22.25 -21.79 -35.25
N SER A 24 23.58 -21.90 -35.34
CA SER A 24 24.53 -20.84 -35.00
C SER A 24 24.29 -19.59 -35.85
N ASN A 25 24.49 -18.40 -35.27
CA ASN A 25 25.27 -17.30 -35.86
C ASN A 25 25.41 -16.17 -34.83
N SER A 26 26.65 -15.95 -34.36
CA SER A 26 27.05 -14.79 -33.58
C SER A 26 27.10 -13.54 -34.46
N ILE A 27 26.46 -12.44 -34.07
CA ILE A 27 26.95 -11.08 -34.34
C ILE A 27 26.51 -10.09 -33.25
N ALA A 28 27.48 -9.28 -32.85
CA ALA A 28 27.41 -7.88 -32.44
C ALA A 28 26.65 -7.47 -31.16
N SER A 29 27.47 -6.97 -30.24
CA SER A 29 27.17 -5.98 -29.22
C SER A 29 26.26 -4.85 -29.75
N ALA A 30 25.17 -4.61 -29.04
CA ALA A 30 24.60 -3.27 -28.89
C ALA A 30 24.23 -3.13 -27.42
N ALA A 31 25.03 -2.36 -26.70
CA ALA A 31 24.63 -1.78 -25.43
C ALA A 31 23.49 -0.80 -25.74
N GLU A 32 22.24 -1.25 -25.62
CA GLU A 32 21.13 -0.33 -25.47
C GLU A 32 21.05 0.07 -24.01
N SER A 33 21.50 1.30 -23.78
CA SER A 33 21.19 2.13 -22.63
C SER A 33 19.72 1.96 -22.27
N GLY A 34 19.45 1.12 -21.27
CA GLY A 34 18.15 0.98 -20.65
C GLY A 34 17.82 2.31 -19.98
N VAL A 35 17.21 3.22 -20.74
CA VAL A 35 16.45 4.31 -20.16
C VAL A 35 15.33 3.60 -19.41
N ALA A 36 15.45 3.57 -18.09
CA ALA A 36 14.35 3.15 -17.23
C ALA A 36 13.14 3.97 -17.66
N SER A 37 12.15 3.31 -18.27
CA SER A 37 10.85 3.93 -18.47
C SER A 37 10.38 4.35 -17.10
N ALA A 38 10.38 5.65 -16.83
CA ALA A 38 9.59 6.20 -15.76
C ALA A 38 8.18 5.63 -15.98
N SER A 39 7.64 4.94 -14.96
CA SER A 39 6.21 4.65 -14.95
C SER A 39 5.50 5.96 -15.30
N PRO A 40 4.49 5.93 -16.19
CA PRO A 40 3.70 7.14 -16.41
C PRO A 40 3.24 7.66 -15.05
N GLU A 41 3.50 8.93 -14.77
CA GLU A 41 2.94 9.60 -13.59
C GLU A 41 1.44 9.29 -13.56
N ALA A 42 0.94 8.87 -12.41
CA ALA A 42 -0.46 8.48 -12.29
C ALA A 42 -1.33 9.68 -12.66
N GLU A 43 -2.36 9.46 -13.47
CA GLU A 43 -3.28 10.54 -13.79
C GLU A 43 -4.07 10.91 -12.53
N LYS A 44 -3.86 12.14 -12.04
CA LYS A 44 -4.66 12.70 -10.96
C LYS A 44 -6.11 12.78 -11.40
N LYS A 45 -7.01 12.16 -10.64
CA LYS A 45 -8.45 12.12 -10.92
C LYS A 45 -9.25 13.11 -10.09
N PHE A 46 -8.66 13.60 -8.99
CA PHE A 46 -9.29 14.57 -8.10
C PHE A 46 -8.42 15.82 -7.93
N SER A 47 -9.08 16.98 -7.84
CA SER A 47 -8.44 18.27 -7.57
C SER A 47 -8.06 18.45 -6.10
N SER A 48 -8.65 17.67 -5.18
CA SER A 48 -8.44 17.81 -3.74
C SER A 48 -8.71 16.51 -3.00
N ILE A 49 -8.15 16.40 -1.78
CA ILE A 49 -8.49 15.32 -0.83
C ILE A 49 -9.99 15.34 -0.49
N ALA A 50 -10.61 16.52 -0.41
CA ALA A 50 -12.03 16.67 -0.11
C ALA A 50 -12.91 15.96 -1.14
N ASP A 51 -12.66 16.23 -2.42
CA ASP A 51 -13.41 15.63 -3.54
C ASP A 51 -13.22 14.11 -3.56
N TYR A 52 -11.99 13.67 -3.31
CA TYR A 52 -11.62 12.26 -3.23
C TYR A 52 -12.36 11.53 -2.08
N LEU A 53 -12.26 12.04 -0.85
CA LEU A 53 -12.88 11.41 0.32
C LEU A 53 -14.40 11.30 0.16
N LYS A 54 -15.04 12.39 -0.28
CA LYS A 54 -16.49 12.41 -0.53
C LYS A 54 -16.90 11.47 -1.66
N HIS A 55 -16.08 11.35 -2.71
CA HIS A 55 -16.37 10.40 -3.78
C HIS A 55 -16.30 8.96 -3.29
N CYS A 56 -15.35 8.65 -2.43
CA CYS A 56 -15.06 7.30 -1.95
C CYS A 56 -15.81 6.90 -0.66
N GLU A 57 -16.56 7.81 -0.04
CA GLU A 57 -17.33 7.54 1.18
C GLU A 57 -18.20 6.28 1.05
N ASP A 58 -18.23 5.46 2.10
CA ASP A 58 -18.90 4.16 2.20
C ASP A 58 -18.38 3.07 1.23
N GLN A 59 -17.33 3.34 0.45
CA GLN A 59 -16.75 2.35 -0.46
C GLN A 59 -15.64 1.55 0.21
N SER A 60 -15.52 0.26 -0.15
CA SER A 60 -14.37 -0.57 0.21
C SER A 60 -13.33 -0.52 -0.91
N LEU A 61 -12.28 0.27 -0.72
CA LEU A 61 -11.27 0.60 -1.72
C LEU A 61 -10.15 -0.45 -1.75
N ALA A 62 -9.86 -0.98 -2.93
CA ALA A 62 -8.59 -1.64 -3.21
C ALA A 62 -7.48 -0.61 -3.44
N ASN A 63 -6.22 -1.03 -3.29
CA ASN A 63 -5.08 -0.20 -3.65
C ASN A 63 -5.06 0.10 -5.16
N SER A 64 -4.19 0.99 -5.64
CA SER A 64 -4.13 1.38 -7.06
C SER A 64 -3.92 0.20 -8.02
N GLN A 65 -3.39 -0.92 -7.53
CA GLN A 65 -3.11 -2.15 -8.28
C GLN A 65 -4.22 -3.20 -8.16
N GLY A 66 -5.34 -2.89 -7.49
CA GLY A 66 -6.50 -3.77 -7.33
C GLY A 66 -6.40 -4.83 -6.21
N GLY A 67 -5.37 -4.76 -5.37
CA GLY A 67 -5.18 -5.66 -4.21
C GLY A 67 -5.62 -5.05 -2.88
N TYR A 68 -5.60 -5.85 -1.81
CA TYR A 68 -5.81 -5.40 -0.42
C TYR A 68 -7.10 -4.60 -0.20
N GLN A 69 -8.20 -5.03 -0.83
CA GLN A 69 -9.48 -4.32 -0.78
C GLN A 69 -9.97 -4.07 0.65
N GLY A 70 -10.17 -2.80 1.00
CA GLY A 70 -10.68 -2.37 2.28
C GLY A 70 -9.63 -2.28 3.38
N GLU A 71 -8.34 -2.40 3.08
CA GLU A 71 -7.26 -2.14 4.03
C GLU A 71 -6.98 -0.64 4.18
N CYS A 72 -6.51 -0.21 5.35
CA CYS A 72 -6.14 1.19 5.61
C CYS A 72 -5.04 1.70 4.66
N VAL A 73 -3.99 0.90 4.39
CA VAL A 73 -2.98 1.24 3.36
C VAL A 73 -3.56 1.43 1.95
N SER A 74 -4.68 0.78 1.62
CA SER A 74 -5.31 0.89 0.30
C SER A 74 -5.95 2.25 0.08
N LEU A 75 -6.48 2.87 1.13
CA LEU A 75 -6.94 4.26 1.09
C LEU A 75 -5.79 5.19 0.71
N ILE A 76 -4.64 5.03 1.36
CA ILE A 76 -3.47 5.90 1.15
C ILE A 76 -2.88 5.70 -0.25
N SER A 77 -2.80 4.46 -0.72
CA SER A 77 -2.41 4.13 -2.09
C SER A 77 -3.27 4.87 -3.13
N ARG A 78 -4.59 4.85 -2.96
CA ARG A 78 -5.52 5.50 -3.88
C ARG A 78 -5.47 7.03 -3.77
N ALA A 79 -5.34 7.58 -2.58
CA ALA A 79 -5.18 9.02 -2.39
C ALA A 79 -3.88 9.54 -3.03
N LEU A 80 -2.77 8.82 -2.86
CA LEU A 80 -1.48 9.16 -3.45
C LEU A 80 -1.54 9.09 -4.99
N GLU A 81 -2.18 8.08 -5.57
CA GLU A 81 -2.41 7.99 -7.02
C GLU A 81 -3.28 9.15 -7.51
N GLU A 82 -4.49 9.26 -6.97
CA GLU A 82 -5.55 10.04 -7.61
C GLU A 82 -5.56 11.52 -7.24
N VAL A 83 -4.90 11.91 -6.15
CA VAL A 83 -4.76 13.31 -5.73
C VAL A 83 -3.32 13.81 -5.95
N HIS A 84 -2.33 12.96 -5.68
CA HIS A 84 -0.92 13.35 -5.71
C HIS A 84 -0.16 12.87 -6.95
N GLY A 85 -0.74 12.00 -7.79
CA GLY A 85 -0.12 11.52 -9.03
C GLY A 85 0.96 10.46 -8.80
N VAL A 86 0.97 9.83 -7.63
CA VAL A 86 1.97 8.85 -7.19
C VAL A 86 1.34 7.46 -7.22
N ASP A 87 1.50 6.72 -8.32
CA ASP A 87 0.99 5.35 -8.42
C ASP A 87 1.84 4.38 -7.61
N HIS A 88 1.21 3.67 -6.67
CA HIS A 88 1.84 2.56 -5.96
C HIS A 88 0.83 1.58 -5.35
N GLY A 89 1.24 0.32 -5.21
CA GLY A 89 0.54 -0.67 -4.38
C GLY A 89 0.64 -0.38 -2.88
N ALA A 90 1.12 -1.33 -2.07
CA ALA A 90 1.44 -1.06 -0.66
C ALA A 90 2.96 -0.97 -0.47
N TRP A 91 3.46 0.01 0.29
CA TRP A 91 4.88 0.15 0.63
C TRP A 91 5.28 -0.50 1.96
N GLY A 92 4.45 -1.41 2.46
CA GLY A 92 4.58 -2.05 3.77
C GLY A 92 3.25 -2.01 4.51
N ASN A 93 3.33 -2.30 5.81
CA ASN A 93 2.22 -2.09 6.75
C ASN A 93 2.10 -0.61 7.11
N ASP A 94 1.08 -0.25 7.87
CA ASP A 94 0.78 1.13 8.25
C ASP A 94 1.96 1.79 8.97
N VAL A 95 2.56 1.09 9.94
CA VAL A 95 3.71 1.58 10.72
C VAL A 95 4.95 1.82 9.85
N ASP A 96 5.08 1.15 8.70
CA ASP A 96 6.21 1.33 7.80
C ASP A 96 6.18 2.69 7.09
N TYR A 97 5.05 3.40 7.12
CA TYR A 97 4.95 4.77 6.63
C TYR A 97 5.55 5.79 7.60
N GLN A 98 5.92 5.45 8.85
CA GLN A 98 6.58 6.41 9.75
C GLN A 98 7.93 6.90 9.18
N GLN A 99 8.45 8.03 9.69
CA GLN A 99 9.78 8.51 9.31
C GLN A 99 10.87 7.46 9.57
N GLY A 100 11.66 7.16 8.53
CA GLY A 100 12.72 6.14 8.57
C GLY A 100 12.24 4.70 8.30
N GLY A 101 10.93 4.50 8.11
CA GLY A 101 10.37 3.24 7.59
C GLY A 101 10.41 3.19 6.06
N SER A 102 10.21 2.00 5.48
CA SER A 102 10.29 1.81 4.02
C SER A 102 9.23 2.60 3.25
N GLY A 103 8.01 2.72 3.79
CA GLY A 103 6.96 3.58 3.25
C GLY A 103 7.26 5.05 3.48
N GLY A 104 7.80 5.40 4.65
CA GLY A 104 8.18 6.79 4.98
C GLY A 104 9.28 7.35 4.07
N ASP A 105 10.26 6.52 3.69
CA ASP A 105 11.29 6.90 2.72
C ASP A 105 10.69 7.21 1.34
N LYS A 106 9.65 6.48 0.94
CA LYS A 106 8.90 6.74 -0.30
C LYS A 106 8.04 8.00 -0.20
N MET A 107 7.38 8.24 0.93
CA MET A 107 6.64 9.49 1.18
C MET A 107 7.56 10.71 1.02
N LYS A 108 8.71 10.68 1.71
CA LYS A 108 9.73 11.72 1.62
C LYS A 108 10.25 11.92 0.19
N ALA A 109 10.50 10.83 -0.54
CA ALA A 109 10.96 10.89 -1.93
C ALA A 109 9.93 11.52 -2.87
N ASN A 110 8.64 11.44 -2.55
CA ASN A 110 7.54 12.08 -3.29
C ASN A 110 7.18 13.48 -2.76
N GLY A 111 8.05 14.09 -1.96
CA GLY A 111 7.92 15.50 -1.54
C GLY A 111 7.15 15.72 -0.24
N PHE A 112 6.66 14.67 0.41
CA PHE A 112 5.95 14.81 1.68
C PHE A 112 6.91 15.12 2.83
N THR A 113 6.46 15.95 3.77
CA THR A 113 7.20 16.33 4.98
C THR A 113 6.60 15.64 6.21
N TRP A 114 7.47 15.07 7.05
CA TRP A 114 7.07 14.42 8.30
C TRP A 114 6.97 15.42 9.46
N HIS A 115 5.96 15.24 10.30
CA HIS A 115 5.69 16.05 11.47
C HIS A 115 5.25 15.21 12.66
N THR A 116 5.52 15.71 13.88
CA THR A 116 5.14 15.05 15.14
C THR A 116 4.48 16.01 16.14
N ASP A 117 4.25 17.27 15.77
CA ASP A 117 3.73 18.30 16.68
C ASP A 117 2.20 18.27 16.85
N GLN A 118 1.54 17.30 16.20
CA GLN A 118 0.09 17.07 16.22
C GLN A 118 -0.75 18.29 15.76
N LYS A 119 -0.17 19.19 14.97
CA LYS A 119 -0.90 20.31 14.36
C LYS A 119 -1.49 19.92 13.01
N PHE A 120 -2.44 19.00 13.08
CA PHE A 120 -3.07 18.42 11.90
C PHE A 120 -3.81 19.47 11.07
N ALA A 121 -3.78 19.28 9.77
CA ALA A 121 -4.47 20.06 8.75
C ALA A 121 -5.13 19.11 7.75
N ASN A 122 -6.13 19.64 7.05
CA ASN A 122 -6.86 18.88 6.04
C ASN A 122 -5.91 18.29 4.99
N GLY A 123 -5.97 16.97 4.80
CA GLY A 123 -5.14 16.22 3.88
C GLY A 123 -3.90 15.59 4.48
N ASP A 124 -3.62 15.80 5.77
CA ASP A 124 -2.51 15.11 6.43
C ASP A 124 -2.78 13.60 6.50
N ILE A 125 -1.73 12.80 6.25
CA ILE A 125 -1.77 11.34 6.39
C ILE A 125 -1.18 10.98 7.75
N LEU A 126 -2.01 10.51 8.66
CA LEU A 126 -1.65 10.21 10.04
C LEU A 126 -1.25 8.75 10.19
N ILE A 127 -0.18 8.50 10.93
CA ILE A 127 0.36 7.16 11.20
C ILE A 127 0.24 6.86 12.69
N TRP A 128 -0.29 5.67 13.00
CA TRP A 128 -0.34 5.12 14.35
C TRP A 128 0.52 3.87 14.46
N GLY A 129 1.17 3.71 15.61
CA GLY A 129 2.00 2.56 15.94
C GLY A 129 1.23 1.52 16.74
N ASP A 130 1.96 0.76 17.55
CA ASP A 130 1.37 -0.16 18.53
C ASP A 130 0.72 0.64 19.69
N GLY A 131 -0.56 0.39 19.92
CA GLY A 131 -1.41 1.17 20.83
C GLY A 131 -2.62 0.36 21.27
N ASN A 132 -3.46 0.94 22.14
CA ASN A 132 -4.62 0.23 22.70
C ASN A 132 -5.67 -0.15 21.63
N ASP A 133 -5.76 0.64 20.57
CA ASP A 133 -6.76 0.50 19.51
C ASP A 133 -6.14 -0.01 18.19
N THR A 134 -4.84 -0.29 18.19
CA THR A 134 -4.06 -0.69 17.01
C THR A 134 -3.24 -1.94 17.34
N SER A 135 -2.37 -2.36 16.43
CA SER A 135 -1.47 -3.49 16.66
C SER A 135 -0.04 -3.11 16.29
N ALA A 136 0.90 -4.06 16.41
CA ALA A 136 2.26 -3.89 15.91
C ALA A 136 2.35 -3.54 14.40
N TYR A 137 1.29 -3.77 13.62
CA TYR A 137 1.21 -3.35 12.21
C TYR A 137 0.82 -1.87 12.03
N GLY A 138 0.31 -1.23 13.09
CA GLY A 138 -0.12 0.15 13.12
C GLY A 138 -1.55 0.39 12.65
N HIS A 139 -1.83 1.65 12.32
CA HIS A 139 -2.99 2.09 11.55
C HIS A 139 -2.62 3.35 10.76
N ILE A 140 -3.35 3.66 9.69
CA ILE A 140 -3.11 4.82 8.84
C ILE A 140 -4.42 5.40 8.31
N GLY A 141 -4.50 6.72 8.22
CA GLY A 141 -5.71 7.45 7.81
C GLY A 141 -5.42 8.88 7.39
N ILE A 142 -6.44 9.58 6.91
CA ILE A 142 -6.35 10.95 6.41
C ILE A 142 -7.13 11.87 7.34
N TYR A 143 -6.49 12.92 7.86
CA TYR A 143 -7.16 13.93 8.66
C TYR A 143 -7.85 14.95 7.76
N TYR A 144 -9.16 15.12 7.93
CA TYR A 144 -9.95 16.07 7.15
C TYR A 144 -11.17 16.54 7.96
N GLU A 145 -11.39 17.85 8.04
CA GLU A 145 -12.52 18.47 8.76
C GLU A 145 -12.67 17.99 10.21
N SER A 146 -11.54 17.95 10.93
CA SER A 146 -11.45 17.50 12.33
C SER A 146 -11.78 16.02 12.56
N GLN A 147 -11.82 15.22 11.50
CA GLN A 147 -12.09 13.78 11.54
C GLN A 147 -10.94 13.00 10.91
N VAL A 148 -10.78 11.75 11.32
CA VAL A 148 -9.88 10.80 10.66
C VAL A 148 -10.71 9.94 9.72
N TRP A 149 -10.40 10.00 8.43
CA TRP A 149 -10.94 9.13 7.39
C TRP A 149 -10.03 7.92 7.23
N HIS A 150 -10.59 6.72 7.29
CA HIS A 150 -9.80 5.49 7.28
C HIS A 150 -10.60 4.31 6.70
N GLN A 151 -9.92 3.17 6.55
CA GLN A 151 -10.55 1.87 6.32
C GLN A 151 -9.98 0.85 7.30
N ASN A 152 -10.71 -0.23 7.54
CA ASN A 152 -10.29 -1.37 8.37
C ASN A 152 -9.99 -1.05 9.84
N PHE A 153 -10.58 0.00 10.41
CA PHE A 153 -10.54 0.18 11.85
C PHE A 153 -11.70 -0.62 12.48
N ASN A 154 -11.43 -1.34 13.58
CA ASN A 154 -12.40 -2.26 14.19
C ASN A 154 -13.05 -3.28 13.23
N GLY A 155 -12.38 -3.59 12.11
CA GLY A 155 -12.84 -4.54 11.10
C GLY A 155 -13.85 -3.98 10.09
N ASP A 156 -14.20 -2.70 10.15
CA ASP A 156 -15.02 -2.06 9.11
C ASP A 156 -14.14 -1.69 7.91
N ARG A 157 -14.34 -2.39 6.80
CA ARG A 157 -13.51 -2.32 5.58
C ARG A 157 -13.96 -1.26 4.57
N THR A 158 -14.87 -0.38 4.96
CA THR A 158 -15.34 0.74 4.12
C THR A 158 -14.65 2.05 4.53
N LEU A 159 -14.61 3.03 3.63
CA LEU A 159 -14.12 4.37 3.94
C LEU A 159 -15.19 5.14 4.73
N HIS A 160 -14.89 5.47 5.97
CA HIS A 160 -15.72 6.29 6.85
C HIS A 160 -14.85 7.09 7.82
N THR A 161 -15.48 7.93 8.62
CA THR A 161 -14.82 8.69 9.67
C THR A 161 -14.85 7.97 11.01
N TYR A 162 -13.80 8.19 11.81
CA TYR A 162 -13.79 7.84 13.22
C TYR A 162 -14.01 9.07 14.09
N ASP A 163 -15.03 9.01 14.94
CA ASP A 163 -15.40 10.08 15.86
C ASP A 163 -14.61 10.06 17.20
N GLY A 164 -13.63 9.17 17.34
CA GLY A 164 -12.84 9.00 18.57
C GLY A 164 -11.38 9.46 18.45
N LEU A 165 -10.64 9.32 19.55
CA LEU A 165 -9.19 9.48 19.57
C LEU A 165 -8.55 8.11 19.38
N ILE A 166 -7.72 7.96 18.34
CA ILE A 166 -6.85 6.79 18.19
C ILE A 166 -5.54 7.12 18.91
N ASP A 167 -5.25 6.40 20.00
CA ASP A 167 -4.01 6.54 20.75
C ASP A 167 -2.80 5.99 19.96
N GLY A 168 -1.58 6.41 20.30
CA GLY A 168 -0.36 5.90 19.67
C GLY A 168 -0.03 6.55 18.33
N CYS A 169 -0.49 7.79 18.08
CA CYS A 169 -0.10 8.55 16.89
C CYS A 169 1.41 8.81 16.90
N LEU A 170 2.11 8.28 15.89
CA LEU A 170 3.56 8.43 15.73
C LEU A 170 3.92 9.76 15.08
N GLY A 171 3.03 10.26 14.22
CA GLY A 171 3.20 11.49 13.46
C GLY A 171 2.36 11.48 12.20
N TYR A 172 2.65 12.41 11.30
CA TYR A 172 1.90 12.58 10.06
C TYR A 172 2.76 13.10 8.91
N TRP A 173 2.33 12.79 7.69
CA TRP A 173 2.86 13.34 6.45
C TRP A 173 1.99 14.45 5.91
N ARG A 174 2.62 15.50 5.40
CA ARG A 174 1.97 16.61 4.70
C ARG A 174 2.61 16.79 3.32
N ALA A 175 1.77 16.93 2.30
CA ALA A 175 2.18 17.22 0.92
C ALA A 175 2.70 18.66 0.76
#